data_AF-A0A355DX46-F1
#
_entry.id   AF-A0A355DX46-F1
#
_cell.length_a   1.000
_cell.length_b   1.000
_cell.length_c   1.000
_cell.angle_alpha   90.00
_cell.angle_beta   90.00
_cell.angle_gamma   90.00
#
_symmetry.space_group_name_H-M   'P 1'
#
loop_
_entity.id
_entity.type
_entity.pdbx_description
1 polymer ?
#
loop_
_entity_poly.entity_id
_entity_poly.type
_entity_poly.pdbx_seq_one_letter_code
_entity_poly.pdbx_strand_id
1 'polypeptide(L)'
;MTANAMQGDRETCLEAGMDDYISKPIHVDALKLALSKSKSNSISQTDTEVISQQVSESSTTSVLDPMAWEELKNIGGDEADEFISGVIDSYLEETPELLRSLQNAIDQGNAEELERTAHSLKSSSALLGAITLSQLAKEIEMIGRAGKGNLAEASVLLSQAMEEYQGVEVALEFERQSRNCC
;
A
#
# COMPACT_ATOMS: atom_id res chain seq x y z
N MET A 1 10.20 4.67 -60.72
CA MET A 1 10.60 5.88 -59.99
C MET A 1 10.56 5.51 -58.52
N THR A 2 11.68 5.02 -57.99
CA THR A 2 12.67 5.77 -57.15
C THR A 2 12.22 5.83 -55.69
N ALA A 3 12.98 5.45 -54.67
CA ALA A 3 14.22 4.69 -54.51
C ALA A 3 14.42 4.55 -52.98
N ASN A 4 15.08 3.46 -52.55
CA ASN A 4 15.99 3.28 -51.40
C ASN A 4 15.97 4.30 -50.24
N ALA A 5 16.03 3.87 -48.98
CA ALA A 5 16.94 2.88 -48.41
C ALA A 5 16.30 2.26 -47.13
N MET A 6 16.33 0.94 -46.91
CA MET A 6 17.48 0.15 -46.39
C MET A 6 18.14 0.86 -45.20
N GLN A 7 18.46 0.24 -44.06
CA GLN A 7 18.35 -1.11 -43.54
C GLN A 7 18.91 -0.95 -42.12
N GLY A 8 18.12 -1.29 -41.11
CA GLY A 8 18.57 -1.41 -39.72
C GLY A 8 18.01 -2.73 -39.20
N ASP A 9 18.63 -3.80 -39.67
CA ASP A 9 18.32 -5.18 -39.32
C ASP A 9 18.45 -5.43 -37.82
N ARG A 10 17.68 -6.43 -37.37
CA ARG A 10 17.85 -7.25 -36.15
C ARG A 10 17.57 -6.49 -34.84
N GLU A 11 16.85 -7.04 -33.86
CA GLU A 11 16.52 -8.42 -33.53
C GLU A 11 15.54 -8.37 -32.33
N THR A 12 14.61 -9.34 -32.22
CA THR A 12 13.88 -9.73 -30.97
C THR A 12 12.84 -8.73 -30.42
N CYS A 13 11.60 -9.05 -30.06
CA CYS A 13 10.99 -10.30 -29.61
C CYS A 13 9.56 -10.43 -30.14
N LEU A 14 9.25 -11.60 -30.70
CA LEU A 14 7.94 -12.22 -30.64
C LEU A 14 7.66 -12.65 -29.19
N GLU A 15 6.38 -12.82 -28.87
CA GLU A 15 5.83 -13.41 -27.62
C GLU A 15 5.65 -12.45 -26.44
N ALA A 16 4.62 -11.59 -26.52
CA ALA A 16 3.93 -11.07 -25.33
C ALA A 16 2.52 -11.65 -25.23
N GLY A 17 2.42 -12.98 -25.37
CA GLY A 17 1.18 -13.70 -25.12
C GLY A 17 0.79 -13.56 -23.66
N MET A 18 -0.08 -12.58 -23.36
CA MET A 18 -0.94 -12.59 -22.18
C MET A 18 -2.20 -11.76 -22.47
N ASP A 19 -3.26 -12.47 -22.81
CA ASP A 19 -4.64 -12.03 -22.65
C ASP A 19 -5.00 -12.22 -21.16
N ASP A 20 -5.09 -11.15 -20.39
CA ASP A 20 -5.90 -11.14 -19.16
C ASP A 20 -6.53 -9.76 -18.98
N TYR A 21 -7.77 -9.69 -19.47
CA TYR A 21 -8.67 -8.56 -19.37
C TYR A 21 -9.76 -8.94 -18.35
N ILE A 22 -10.10 -7.99 -17.44
CA ILE A 22 -11.28 -7.91 -16.54
C ILE A 22 -11.12 -8.62 -15.17
N SER A 23 -11.55 -8.07 -14.02
CA SER A 23 -12.31 -6.85 -13.68
C SER A 23 -11.80 -6.27 -12.38
N LYS A 24 -11.62 -4.95 -12.36
CA LYS A 24 -11.79 -4.16 -11.13
C LYS A 24 -13.27 -4.17 -10.76
N PRO A 25 -13.65 -4.15 -9.48
CA PRO A 25 -14.66 -3.21 -9.06
C PRO A 25 -13.90 -1.95 -8.61
N ILE A 26 -13.68 -1.00 -9.54
CA ILE A 26 -13.54 0.39 -9.08
C ILE A 26 -14.94 0.77 -8.66
N HIS A 27 -15.19 0.89 -7.36
CA HIS A 27 -16.33 1.66 -6.89
C HIS A 27 -16.15 3.08 -7.45
N VAL A 28 -16.95 3.40 -8.47
CA VAL A 28 -16.87 4.65 -9.23
C VAL A 28 -17.02 5.85 -8.28
N ASP A 29 -17.62 5.65 -7.11
CA ASP A 29 -17.80 6.67 -6.09
C ASP A 29 -16.52 6.93 -5.26
N ALA A 30 -15.70 5.92 -4.99
CA ALA A 30 -14.36 6.11 -4.40
C ALA A 30 -13.43 6.89 -5.35
N LEU A 31 -13.55 6.64 -6.66
CA LEU A 31 -12.82 7.40 -7.68
C LEU A 31 -13.34 8.86 -7.79
N LYS A 32 -14.66 9.09 -7.69
CA LYS A 32 -15.21 10.46 -7.66
C LYS A 32 -14.77 11.23 -6.42
N LEU A 33 -14.66 10.59 -5.26
CA LEU A 33 -14.15 11.22 -4.03
C LEU A 33 -12.66 11.57 -4.14
N ALA A 34 -11.84 10.65 -4.68
CA ALA A 34 -10.43 10.91 -4.93
C ALA A 34 -10.19 12.03 -5.97
N LEU A 35 -10.99 12.05 -7.06
CA LEU A 35 -10.90 13.07 -8.10
C LEU A 35 -11.47 14.43 -7.68
N SER A 36 -12.48 14.46 -6.80
CA SER A 36 -13.04 15.72 -6.27
C SER A 36 -12.12 16.37 -5.24
N LYS A 37 -11.39 15.58 -4.42
CA LYS A 37 -10.27 16.09 -3.60
C LYS A 37 -9.15 16.71 -4.44
N SER A 38 -8.87 16.18 -5.64
CA SER A 38 -7.79 16.68 -6.50
C SER A 38 -8.16 17.89 -7.38
N LYS A 39 -9.45 18.26 -7.50
CA LYS A 39 -9.89 19.40 -8.34
C LYS A 39 -9.93 20.74 -7.63
N SER A 40 -9.61 20.78 -6.34
CA SER A 40 -9.53 22.04 -5.59
C SER A 40 -8.08 22.44 -5.35
N ASN A 41 -7.27 22.48 -6.42
CA ASN A 41 -6.00 23.19 -6.39
C ASN A 41 -5.67 23.78 -7.76
N SER A 42 -6.50 24.72 -8.22
CA SER A 42 -6.11 25.64 -9.29
C SER A 42 -5.45 26.88 -8.68
N ILE A 43 -4.11 26.78 -8.59
CA ILE A 43 -3.11 27.81 -8.93
C ILE A 43 -3.33 29.21 -8.35
N SER A 44 -2.44 29.59 -7.43
CA SER A 44 -1.73 30.86 -7.55
C SER A 44 -0.32 30.74 -6.99
N GLN A 45 0.68 30.82 -7.87
CA GLN A 45 2.09 30.98 -7.52
C GLN A 45 2.30 32.39 -6.98
N THR A 46 2.94 32.56 -5.82
CA THR A 46 3.92 33.64 -5.56
C THR A 46 4.79 33.23 -4.36
N ASP A 47 6.08 33.48 -4.50
CA ASP A 47 7.15 33.28 -3.52
C ASP A 47 6.88 33.74 -2.08
N THR A 48 7.67 33.16 -1.16
CA THR A 48 8.08 33.68 0.16
C THR A 48 7.45 33.00 1.38
N GLU A 49 8.31 32.83 2.38
CA GLU A 49 8.21 32.18 3.70
C GLU A 49 6.87 32.27 4.48
N VAL A 50 6.85 31.43 5.53
CA VAL A 50 6.10 31.49 6.80
C VAL A 50 4.86 30.57 6.96
N ILE A 51 5.12 29.43 7.64
CA ILE A 51 4.39 28.77 8.74
C ILE A 51 2.84 28.82 8.77
N SER A 52 2.25 27.63 8.77
CA SER A 52 1.15 27.12 9.62
C SER A 52 0.36 26.07 8.83
N GLN A 53 -0.20 24.98 9.32
CA GLN A 53 -0.52 24.32 10.60
C GLN A 53 -1.40 23.13 10.09
N GLN A 54 -1.51 21.92 10.62
CA GLN A 54 -1.49 21.38 11.96
C GLN A 54 -1.76 19.88 11.73
N VAL A 55 -0.95 18.97 12.27
CA VAL A 55 -1.51 17.70 12.76
C VAL A 55 -0.91 17.46 14.13
N SER A 56 -1.79 17.63 15.11
CA SER A 56 -1.62 17.47 16.54
C SER A 56 -0.67 16.37 16.99
N GLU A 57 0.39 16.79 17.69
CA GLU A 57 0.86 16.07 18.87
C GLU A 57 -0.22 16.20 19.96
N SER A 58 -1.07 15.18 20.10
CA SER A 58 -1.73 14.83 21.37
C SER A 58 -2.42 13.47 21.30
N SER A 59 -1.69 12.44 21.73
CA SER A 59 -2.16 11.35 22.60
C SER A 59 -3.50 10.65 22.28
N THR A 60 -3.43 9.65 21.41
CA THR A 60 -3.75 8.26 21.77
C THR A 60 -2.80 7.34 21.00
N THR A 61 -2.08 6.49 21.72
CA THR A 61 -1.19 5.43 21.23
C THR A 61 -2.02 4.30 20.61
N SER A 62 -2.95 4.63 19.70
CA SER A 62 -3.73 3.64 18.99
C SER A 62 -2.89 3.15 17.82
N VAL A 63 -2.59 1.86 17.79
CA VAL A 63 -1.88 1.19 16.69
C VAL A 63 -2.65 1.32 15.37
N LEU A 64 -3.96 1.54 15.45
CA LEU A 64 -4.88 1.70 14.33
C LEU A 64 -5.48 3.10 14.32
N ASP A 65 -5.45 3.76 13.16
CA ASP A 65 -6.06 5.09 12.96
C ASP A 65 -7.60 4.98 12.93
N PRO A 66 -8.32 5.61 13.88
CA PRO A 66 -9.77 5.61 13.90
C PRO A 66 -10.43 6.15 12.63
N MET A 67 -9.77 7.06 11.90
CA MET A 67 -10.32 7.62 10.67
C MET A 67 -10.45 6.57 9.55
N ALA A 68 -9.49 5.64 9.45
CA ALA A 68 -9.54 4.55 8.49
C ALA A 68 -10.72 3.60 8.77
N TRP A 69 -11.02 3.38 10.05
CA TRP A 69 -12.14 2.54 10.48
C TRP A 69 -13.50 3.17 10.17
N GLU A 70 -13.64 4.49 10.30
CA GLU A 70 -14.84 5.19 9.84
C GLU A 70 -15.02 5.10 8.32
N GLU A 71 -13.93 5.16 7.55
CA GLU A 71 -13.99 4.94 6.09
C GLU A 71 -14.43 3.51 5.75
N LEU A 72 -13.88 2.49 6.43
CA LEU A 72 -14.30 1.10 6.27
C LEU A 72 -15.78 0.88 6.60
N LYS A 73 -16.29 1.49 7.68
CA LYS A 73 -17.72 1.43 8.01
C LYS A 73 -18.58 2.04 6.91
N ASN A 74 -18.16 3.18 6.36
CA ASN A 74 -18.89 3.82 5.25
C ASN A 74 -18.90 2.96 3.98
N ILE A 75 -17.83 2.20 3.72
CA ILE A 75 -17.76 1.26 2.59
C ILE A 75 -18.70 0.07 2.81
N GLY A 76 -18.72 -0.51 4.01
CA GLY A 76 -19.54 -1.67 4.33
C GLY A 76 -21.03 -1.35 4.54
N GLY A 77 -21.38 -0.10 4.84
CA GLY A 77 -22.78 0.32 5.00
C GLY A 77 -23.51 -0.45 6.09
N ASP A 78 -24.65 -1.03 5.76
CA ASP A 78 -25.48 -1.80 6.72
C ASP A 78 -24.81 -3.11 7.16
N GLU A 79 -23.87 -3.64 6.36
CA GLU A 79 -23.11 -4.88 6.63
C GLU A 79 -21.67 -4.57 7.09
N ALA A 80 -21.43 -3.36 7.63
CA ALA A 80 -20.10 -2.88 8.00
C ALA A 80 -19.33 -3.84 8.91
N ASP A 81 -19.98 -4.46 9.90
CA ASP A 81 -19.30 -5.36 10.83
C ASP A 81 -18.84 -6.68 10.16
N GLU A 82 -19.65 -7.25 9.27
CA GLU A 82 -19.27 -8.45 8.51
C GLU A 82 -18.17 -8.14 7.49
N PHE A 83 -18.31 -7.01 6.78
CA PHE A 83 -17.30 -6.53 5.84
C PHE A 83 -15.95 -6.30 6.53
N ILE A 84 -15.94 -5.57 7.65
CA ILE A 84 -14.72 -5.29 8.42
C ILE A 84 -14.12 -6.59 8.95
N SER A 85 -14.93 -7.52 9.46
CA SER A 85 -14.44 -8.82 9.94
C SER A 85 -13.75 -9.61 8.82
N GLY A 86 -14.32 -9.62 7.61
CA GLY A 86 -13.69 -10.26 6.45
C GLY A 86 -12.38 -9.60 6.02
N VAL A 87 -12.30 -8.26 6.10
CA VAL A 87 -11.06 -7.51 5.84
C VAL A 87 -9.98 -7.83 6.88
N ILE A 88 -10.34 -7.89 8.16
CA ILE A 88 -9.42 -8.28 9.25
C ILE A 88 -8.89 -9.70 9.02
N ASP A 89 -9.79 -10.66 8.76
CA ASP A 89 -9.41 -12.06 8.58
C ASP A 89 -8.45 -12.22 7.37
N SER A 90 -8.78 -11.60 6.24
CA SER A 90 -7.91 -11.61 5.07
C SER A 90 -6.54 -10.99 5.36
N TYR A 91 -6.51 -9.87 6.09
CA TYR A 91 -5.26 -9.19 6.43
C TYR A 91 -4.37 -10.02 7.38
N LEU A 92 -4.96 -10.67 8.38
CA LEU A 92 -4.24 -11.52 9.33
C LEU A 92 -3.69 -12.78 8.66
N GLU A 93 -4.38 -13.31 7.65
CA GLU A 93 -3.90 -14.47 6.86
C GLU A 93 -2.81 -14.09 5.86
N GLU A 94 -2.93 -12.96 5.16
CA GLU A 94 -2.03 -12.57 4.09
C GLU A 94 -0.72 -11.92 4.57
N THR A 95 -0.77 -11.10 5.63
CA THR A 95 0.38 -10.30 6.06
C THR A 95 1.61 -11.13 6.45
N PRO A 96 1.49 -12.27 7.18
CA PRO A 96 2.64 -13.12 7.49
C PRO A 96 3.33 -13.67 6.23
N GLU A 97 2.56 -13.98 5.18
CA GLU A 97 3.09 -14.46 3.90
C GLU A 97 3.77 -13.32 3.12
N LEU A 98 3.24 -12.10 3.17
CA LEU A 98 3.89 -10.91 2.62
C LEU A 98 5.21 -10.61 3.32
N LEU A 99 5.25 -10.64 4.66
CA LEU A 99 6.48 -10.43 5.44
C LEU A 99 7.55 -11.49 5.11
N ARG A 100 7.16 -12.75 4.97
CA ARG A 100 8.08 -13.82 4.54
C ARG A 100 8.58 -13.60 3.10
N SER A 101 7.71 -13.16 2.21
CA SER A 101 8.06 -12.86 0.82
C SER A 101 9.04 -11.67 0.71
N LEU A 102 8.87 -10.64 1.55
CA LEU A 102 9.83 -9.54 1.69
C LEU A 102 11.21 -10.05 2.13
N GLN A 103 11.26 -10.92 3.15
CA GLN A 103 12.53 -11.50 3.60
C GLN A 103 13.22 -12.28 2.47
N ASN A 104 12.46 -13.13 1.77
CA ASN A 104 13.00 -13.90 0.64
C ASN A 104 13.51 -12.99 -0.50
N ALA A 105 12.80 -11.90 -0.81
CA ALA A 105 13.20 -10.95 -1.82
C ALA A 105 14.52 -10.24 -1.45
N ILE A 106 14.71 -9.91 -0.17
CA ILE A 106 15.97 -9.37 0.36
C ILE A 106 17.10 -10.39 0.22
N ASP A 107 16.88 -11.63 0.66
CA ASP A 107 17.90 -12.69 0.66
C ASP A 107 18.35 -13.06 -0.76
N GLN A 108 17.44 -13.01 -1.72
CA GLN A 108 17.70 -13.29 -3.14
C GLN A 108 18.19 -12.05 -3.91
N GLY A 109 18.16 -10.87 -3.30
CA GLY A 109 18.45 -9.61 -3.97
C GLY A 109 17.48 -9.26 -5.12
N ASN A 110 16.24 -9.71 -5.01
CA ASN A 110 15.18 -9.46 -5.99
C ASN A 110 14.45 -8.14 -5.67
N ALA A 111 14.99 -7.04 -6.20
CA ALA A 111 14.46 -5.70 -5.95
C ALA A 111 13.04 -5.47 -6.50
N GLU A 112 12.68 -6.14 -7.61
CA GLU A 112 11.34 -6.04 -8.21
C GLU A 112 10.28 -6.70 -7.32
N GLU A 113 10.57 -7.91 -6.84
CA GLU A 113 9.67 -8.59 -5.90
C GLU A 113 9.59 -7.88 -4.55
N LEU A 114 10.71 -7.28 -4.10
CA LEU A 114 10.75 -6.44 -2.91
C LEU A 114 9.80 -5.24 -3.05
N GLU A 115 9.87 -4.50 -4.16
CA GLU A 115 8.99 -3.37 -4.43
C GLU A 115 7.52 -3.81 -4.44
N ARG A 116 7.19 -4.84 -5.22
CA ARG A 116 5.81 -5.31 -5.42
C ARG A 116 5.17 -5.81 -4.13
N THR A 117 5.92 -6.58 -3.36
CA THR A 117 5.44 -7.13 -2.07
C THR A 117 5.27 -6.02 -1.04
N ALA A 118 6.22 -5.08 -0.97
CA ALA A 118 6.15 -3.95 -0.04
C ALA A 118 5.00 -3.01 -0.38
N HIS A 119 4.73 -2.79 -1.67
CA HIS A 119 3.56 -2.02 -2.12
C HIS A 119 2.24 -2.64 -1.66
N SER A 120 2.13 -3.97 -1.71
CA SER A 120 0.94 -4.71 -1.28
C SER A 120 0.73 -4.61 0.23
N LEU A 121 1.80 -4.79 1.02
CA LEU A 121 1.78 -4.61 2.47
C LEU A 121 1.41 -3.17 2.84
N LYS A 122 2.04 -2.17 2.21
CA LYS A 122 1.74 -0.74 2.44
C LYS A 122 0.25 -0.44 2.26
N SER A 123 -0.33 -0.92 1.16
CA SER A 123 -1.71 -0.60 0.77
C SER A 123 -2.72 -1.27 1.70
N SER A 124 -2.49 -2.54 2.04
CA SER A 124 -3.35 -3.28 2.98
C SER A 124 -3.25 -2.74 4.40
N SER A 125 -2.06 -2.37 4.88
CA SER A 125 -1.88 -1.73 6.20
C SER A 125 -2.55 -0.36 6.27
N ALA A 126 -2.49 0.45 5.19
CA ALA A 126 -3.14 1.74 5.14
C ALA A 126 -4.67 1.64 5.22
N LEU A 127 -5.25 0.62 4.58
CA LEU A 127 -6.70 0.38 4.61
C LEU A 127 -7.24 0.16 6.03
N LEU A 128 -6.48 -0.54 6.88
CA LEU A 128 -6.84 -0.81 8.28
C LEU A 128 -6.37 0.27 9.27
N GLY A 129 -5.71 1.32 8.76
CA GLY A 129 -5.16 2.38 9.60
C GLY A 129 -3.90 1.99 10.38
N ALA A 130 -3.20 0.91 10.00
CA ALA A 130 -1.90 0.55 10.54
C ALA A 130 -0.80 1.46 9.95
N ILE A 131 -0.81 2.73 10.35
CA ILE A 131 -0.05 3.82 9.73
C ILE A 131 1.46 3.58 9.80
N THR A 132 1.98 3.18 10.96
CA THR A 132 3.41 2.91 11.15
C THR A 132 3.88 1.79 10.24
N LEU A 133 3.14 0.67 10.19
CA LEU A 133 3.47 -0.47 9.34
C LEU A 133 3.41 -0.10 7.85
N SER A 134 2.40 0.69 7.45
CA SER A 134 2.30 1.21 6.09
C SER A 134 3.49 2.10 5.72
N GLN A 135 3.96 2.95 6.63
CA GLN A 135 5.12 3.82 6.40
C GLN A 135 6.43 3.02 6.28
N LEU A 136 6.64 2.01 7.13
CA LEU A 136 7.79 1.09 7.02
C LEU A 136 7.77 0.35 5.68
N ALA A 137 6.61 -0.18 5.28
CA ALA A 137 6.45 -0.85 3.99
C ALA A 137 6.70 0.09 2.80
N LYS A 138 6.31 1.37 2.89
CA LYS A 138 6.63 2.39 1.89
C LYS A 138 8.13 2.63 1.77
N GLU A 139 8.87 2.64 2.87
CA GLU A 139 10.33 2.80 2.83
C GLU A 139 11.01 1.60 2.15
N ILE A 140 10.56 0.38 2.45
CA ILE A 140 11.02 -0.83 1.78
C ILE A 140 10.67 -0.80 0.27
N GLU A 141 9.47 -0.36 -0.09
CA GLU A 141 9.05 -0.18 -1.50
C GLU A 141 9.99 0.78 -2.25
N MET A 142 10.36 1.90 -1.62
CA MET A 142 11.29 2.87 -2.21
C MET A 142 12.69 2.28 -2.43
N ILE A 143 13.17 1.44 -1.51
CA ILE A 143 14.46 0.73 -1.67
C ILE A 143 14.38 -0.24 -2.84
N GLY A 144 13.31 -1.04 -2.95
CA GLY A 144 13.08 -1.94 -4.08
C GLY A 144 13.07 -1.19 -5.41
N ARG A 145 12.34 -0.07 -5.48
CA ARG A 145 12.26 0.80 -6.67
C ARG A 145 13.61 1.41 -7.07
N ALA A 146 14.43 1.78 -6.08
CA ALA A 146 15.78 2.31 -6.32
C ALA A 146 16.75 1.24 -6.85
N GLY A 147 16.44 -0.05 -6.67
CA GLY A 147 17.23 -1.18 -7.14
C GLY A 147 18.31 -1.64 -6.15
N LYS A 148 19.44 -2.11 -6.67
CA LYS A 148 20.47 -2.88 -5.94
C LYS A 148 21.25 -2.12 -4.85
N GLY A 149 20.78 -0.95 -4.42
CA GLY A 149 21.56 -0.01 -3.59
C GLY A 149 21.53 -0.26 -2.08
N ASN A 150 20.44 -0.79 -1.51
CA ASN A 150 20.31 -0.75 -0.03
C ASN A 150 19.52 -1.89 0.62
N LEU A 151 19.74 -3.14 0.19
CA LEU A 151 19.05 -4.30 0.77
C LEU A 151 19.35 -4.52 2.27
N ALA A 152 20.49 -4.05 2.76
CA ALA A 152 20.82 -4.08 4.19
C ALA A 152 19.89 -3.16 5.00
N GLU A 153 19.57 -1.97 4.47
CA GLU A 153 18.59 -1.06 5.08
C GLU A 153 17.18 -1.67 5.03
N ALA A 154 16.79 -2.30 3.91
CA ALA A 154 15.52 -2.99 3.80
C ALA A 154 15.34 -4.11 4.84
N SER A 155 16.42 -4.83 5.20
CA SER A 155 16.38 -5.86 6.25
C SER A 155 16.14 -5.28 7.64
N VAL A 156 16.71 -4.12 7.95
CA VAL A 156 16.45 -3.42 9.23
C VAL A 156 15.00 -2.94 9.29
N LEU A 157 14.51 -2.32 8.22
CA LEU A 157 13.12 -1.87 8.12
C LEU A 157 12.13 -3.03 8.18
N LEU A 158 12.45 -4.17 7.56
CA LEU A 158 11.61 -5.37 7.64
C LEU A 158 11.53 -5.92 9.06
N SER A 159 12.64 -5.89 9.81
CA SER A 159 12.64 -6.32 11.22
C SER A 159 11.73 -5.42 12.07
N GLN A 160 11.76 -4.11 11.83
CA GLN A 160 10.84 -3.15 12.48
C GLN A 160 9.39 -3.39 12.05
N ALA A 161 9.14 -3.68 10.78
CA ALA A 161 7.79 -3.97 10.28
C ALA A 161 7.21 -5.26 10.90
N MET A 162 8.04 -6.28 11.12
CA MET A 162 7.63 -7.50 11.82
C MET A 162 7.25 -7.24 13.29
N GLU A 163 8.01 -6.38 13.99
CA GLU A 163 7.69 -5.99 15.37
C GLU A 163 6.40 -5.17 15.43
N GLU A 164 6.25 -4.18 14.55
CA GLU A 164 5.04 -3.36 14.47
C GLU A 164 3.80 -4.20 14.13
N TYR A 165 3.95 -5.19 13.25
CA TYR A 165 2.85 -6.09 12.89
C TYR A 165 2.32 -6.88 14.08
N GLN A 166 3.14 -7.26 15.07
CA GLN A 166 2.66 -7.92 16.29
C GLN A 166 1.69 -7.03 17.07
N GLY A 167 1.97 -5.72 17.15
CA GLY A 167 1.05 -4.76 17.77
C GLY A 167 -0.24 -4.61 16.99
N VAL A 168 -0.15 -4.58 15.65
CA VAL A 168 -1.31 -4.50 14.74
C VAL A 168 -2.17 -5.74 14.88
N GLU A 169 -1.58 -6.93 14.89
CA GLU A 169 -2.27 -8.22 15.04
C GLU A 169 -3.11 -8.25 16.32
N VAL A 170 -2.51 -7.92 17.47
CA VAL A 170 -3.22 -7.87 18.75
C VAL A 170 -4.39 -6.88 18.73
N ALA A 171 -4.20 -5.70 18.13
CA ALA A 171 -5.25 -4.69 18.03
C ALA A 171 -6.42 -5.17 17.13
N LEU A 172 -6.11 -5.82 16.01
CA LEU A 172 -7.11 -6.36 15.09
C LEU A 172 -7.87 -7.54 15.70
N GLU A 173 -7.19 -8.43 16.42
CA GLU A 173 -7.84 -9.54 17.14
C GLU A 173 -8.81 -9.04 18.22
N PHE A 174 -8.45 -7.97 18.92
CA PHE A 174 -9.32 -7.33 19.91
C PHE A 174 -10.59 -6.75 19.27
N GLU A 175 -10.44 -6.04 18.14
CA GLU A 175 -11.58 -5.52 17.36
C GLU A 175 -12.48 -6.64 16.83
N ARG A 176 -11.88 -7.74 16.33
CA ARG A 176 -12.59 -8.93 15.83
C ARG A 176 -13.43 -9.58 16.93
N GLN A 177 -12.87 -9.78 18.12
CA GLN A 177 -13.58 -10.38 19.25
C GLN A 177 -14.72 -9.48 19.77
N SER A 178 -14.49 -8.16 19.77
CA SER A 178 -15.49 -7.19 20.21
C SER A 178 -16.72 -7.16 19.31
N ARG A 179 -16.57 -7.47 18.02
CA ARG A 179 -17.67 -7.50 17.03
C ARG A 179 -18.43 -8.83 17.02
N ASN A 180 -17.78 -9.95 17.30
CA ASN A 180 -18.41 -11.27 17.36
C ASN A 180 -19.23 -11.53 18.64
N CYS A 181 -19.15 -10.65 19.64
CA CYS A 181 -19.85 -10.80 20.92
C CYS A 181 -21.18 -10.03 21.04
N CYS A 182 -21.63 -9.34 19.98
CA CYS A 182 -22.89 -8.58 19.96
C CYS A 182 -24.05 -9.35 19.33
#